data_AF-A0A3P7IE42-F1
#
_entry.id   AF-A0A3P7IE42-F1
#
_cell.length_a   1.000
_cell.length_b   1.000
_cell.length_c   1.000
_cell.angle_alpha   90.00
_cell.angle_beta   90.00
_cell.angle_gamma   90.00
#
_symmetry.space_group_name_H-M   'P 1'
#
loop_
_entity.id
_entity.type
_entity.pdbx_description
1 polymer ?
#
loop_
_entity_poly.entity_id
_entity_poly.type
_entity_poly.pdbx_seq_one_letter_code
_entity_poly.pdbx_strand_id
1 'polypeptide(L)'
;MFSNKLATETFIRTTVITLSYQLSQTLINQKAKGQFAIIQRHISDRKVNTRKSYVVRNGHLNEEEWSNVRVGDVIRMMSNQFVAADLLLLSTSEPHGICYIETMELDGETNLKTRGALPETAEMGDNLDDISNFHGEIVCEAPNNNLNKFQGKLIWQGHEYPVTNDNILLRGCILKNTRW
;
A
#
# COMPACT_ATOMS: atom_id res chain seq x y z
N MET A 1 -40.06 -43.88 -39.36
CA MET A 1 -39.43 -43.91 -38.02
C MET A 1 -37.90 -43.85 -38.06
N PHE A 2 -37.21 -44.50 -39.00
CA PHE A 2 -35.74 -44.49 -39.12
C PHE A 2 -35.12 -43.13 -39.49
N SER A 3 -35.75 -42.36 -40.38
CA SER A 3 -35.24 -41.05 -40.81
C SER A 3 -35.11 -40.03 -39.67
N ASN A 4 -36.08 -40.00 -38.75
CA ASN A 4 -36.04 -39.08 -37.60
C ASN A 4 -34.93 -39.42 -36.61
N LYS A 5 -34.61 -40.71 -36.37
CA LYS A 5 -33.50 -41.09 -35.47
C LYS A 5 -32.14 -40.64 -36.02
N LEU A 6 -31.89 -40.84 -37.32
CA LEU A 6 -30.64 -40.44 -37.96
C LEU A 6 -30.47 -38.91 -37.98
N ALA A 7 -31.56 -38.17 -38.20
CA ALA A 7 -31.57 -36.71 -38.15
C ALA A 7 -31.28 -36.19 -36.72
N THR A 8 -31.89 -36.79 -35.69
CA THR A 8 -31.63 -36.42 -34.28
C THR A 8 -30.18 -36.73 -33.88
N GLU A 9 -29.63 -37.88 -34.26
CA GLU A 9 -28.22 -38.21 -33.98
C GLU A 9 -27.24 -37.25 -34.67
N THR A 10 -27.52 -36.88 -35.93
CA THR A 10 -26.70 -35.93 -36.69
C THR A 10 -26.78 -34.52 -36.09
N PHE A 11 -27.97 -34.11 -35.64
CA PHE A 11 -28.18 -32.84 -34.95
C PHE A 11 -27.44 -32.78 -33.61
N ILE A 12 -27.51 -33.84 -32.81
CA ILE A 12 -26.79 -33.95 -31.54
C ILE A 12 -25.27 -33.90 -31.78
N ARG A 13 -24.74 -34.66 -32.74
CA ARG A 13 -23.31 -34.65 -33.08
C ARG A 13 -22.83 -33.26 -33.50
N THR A 14 -23.57 -32.59 -34.38
CA THR A 14 -23.23 -31.24 -34.86
C THR A 14 -23.25 -30.23 -33.72
N THR A 15 -24.26 -30.30 -32.84
CA THR A 15 -24.38 -29.41 -31.67
C THR A 15 -23.22 -29.63 -30.70
N VAL A 16 -22.87 -30.88 -30.39
CA VAL A 16 -21.75 -31.21 -29.50
C VAL A 16 -20.42 -30.72 -30.09
N ILE A 17 -20.19 -30.89 -31.40
CA ILE A 17 -18.98 -30.39 -32.07
C ILE A 17 -18.91 -28.87 -31.96
N THR A 18 -19.97 -28.15 -32.32
CA THR A 18 -20.00 -26.68 -32.27
C THR A 18 -19.80 -26.15 -30.85
N LEU A 19 -20.44 -26.75 -29.84
CA LEU A 19 -20.28 -26.34 -28.44
C LEU A 19 -18.86 -26.64 -27.92
N SER A 20 -18.30 -27.81 -28.25
CA SER A 20 -16.92 -28.16 -27.86
C SER A 20 -15.90 -27.20 -28.48
N TYR A 21 -16.11 -26.81 -29.74
CA TYR A 21 -15.29 -25.81 -30.41
C TYR A 21 -15.41 -24.45 -29.72
N GLN A 22 -16.64 -23.98 -29.46
CA GLN A 22 -16.86 -22.71 -28.78
C GLN A 22 -16.23 -22.68 -27.38
N LEU A 23 -16.37 -23.77 -26.61
CA LEU A 23 -15.74 -23.91 -25.29
C LEU A 23 -14.21 -23.91 -25.39
N SER A 24 -13.62 -24.58 -26.39
CA SER A 24 -12.17 -24.56 -26.57
C SER A 24 -11.65 -23.14 -26.85
N GLN A 25 -12.37 -22.37 -27.68
CA GLN A 25 -11.99 -21.00 -28.01
C GLN A 25 -12.15 -20.05 -26.83
N THR A 26 -13.20 -20.18 -26.02
CA THR A 26 -13.35 -19.35 -24.81
C THR A 26 -12.25 -19.65 -23.80
N LEU A 27 -11.88 -20.91 -23.60
CA LEU A 27 -10.79 -21.31 -22.71
C LEU A 27 -9.43 -20.76 -23.17
N ILE A 28 -9.12 -20.84 -24.46
CA ILE A 28 -7.89 -20.27 -25.03
C ILE A 28 -7.83 -18.76 -24.80
N ASN A 29 -8.93 -18.06 -25.09
CA ASN A 29 -9.03 -16.61 -24.90
C ASN A 29 -8.90 -16.20 -23.42
N GLN A 30 -9.54 -16.93 -22.51
CA GLN A 30 -9.41 -16.70 -21.07
C GLN A 30 -7.98 -16.90 -20.60
N LYS A 31 -7.31 -17.97 -21.04
CA LYS A 31 -5.91 -18.24 -20.70
C LYS A 31 -4.98 -17.15 -21.21
N ALA A 32 -5.16 -16.70 -22.47
CA ALA A 32 -4.38 -15.62 -23.05
C ALA A 32 -4.58 -14.30 -22.30
N LYS A 33 -5.82 -13.94 -21.97
CA LYS A 33 -6.13 -12.75 -21.14
C LYS A 33 -5.51 -12.84 -19.76
N GLY A 34 -5.57 -14.00 -19.11
CA GLY A 34 -4.95 -14.23 -17.81
C GLY A 34 -3.44 -14.05 -17.84
N GLN A 35 -2.77 -14.64 -18.83
CA GLN A 35 -1.31 -14.46 -19.01
C GLN A 35 -0.94 -13.01 -19.25
N PHE A 36 -1.67 -12.31 -20.12
CA PHE A 36 -1.45 -10.89 -20.36
C PHE A 36 -1.62 -10.06 -19.09
N ALA A 37 -2.68 -10.30 -18.31
CA ALA A 37 -2.93 -9.60 -17.05
C ALA A 37 -1.80 -9.82 -16.03
N ILE A 38 -1.28 -11.05 -15.92
CA ILE A 38 -0.14 -11.35 -15.03
C ILE A 38 1.11 -10.57 -15.45
N ILE A 39 1.40 -10.50 -16.75
CA ILE A 39 2.56 -9.74 -17.26
C ILE A 39 2.40 -8.25 -16.96
N GLN A 40 1.23 -7.68 -17.25
CA GLN A 40 0.97 -6.27 -16.96
C GLN A 40 1.09 -5.96 -15.46
N ARG A 41 0.59 -6.86 -14.60
CA ARG A 41 0.74 -6.74 -13.15
C ARG A 41 2.21 -6.75 -12.74
N HIS A 42 3.02 -7.69 -13.25
CA HIS A 42 4.46 -7.72 -12.92
C HIS A 42 5.18 -6.43 -13.34
N ILE A 43 4.85 -5.87 -14.50
CA ILE A 43 5.42 -4.61 -14.96
C ILE A 43 5.00 -3.46 -14.04
N SER A 44 3.72 -3.40 -13.65
CA SER A 44 3.19 -2.39 -12.73
C SER A 44 3.83 -2.50 -11.34
N ASP A 45 3.88 -3.70 -10.78
CA ASP A 45 4.46 -3.98 -9.47
C ASP A 45 5.94 -3.59 -9.44
N ARG A 46 6.68 -3.92 -10.51
CA ARG A 46 8.09 -3.51 -10.63
C ARG A 46 8.26 -1.99 -10.62
N LYS A 47 7.42 -1.26 -11.35
CA LYS A 47 7.47 0.21 -11.37
C LYS A 47 7.26 0.83 -9.99
N VAL A 48 6.34 0.27 -9.19
CA VAL A 48 6.09 0.73 -7.81
C VAL A 48 7.26 0.37 -6.91
N ASN A 49 7.79 -0.85 -7.02
CA ASN A 49 8.86 -1.34 -6.15
C ASN A 49 10.21 -0.65 -6.39
N THR A 50 10.44 -0.10 -7.58
CA THR A 50 11.65 0.67 -7.91
C THR A 50 11.52 2.17 -7.62
N ARG A 51 10.39 2.63 -7.06
CA ARG A 51 10.25 4.02 -6.59
C ARG A 51 11.29 4.29 -5.50
N LYS A 52 11.75 5.53 -5.42
CA LYS A 52 12.73 5.98 -4.43
C LYS A 52 12.04 6.59 -3.22
N SER A 53 12.64 6.40 -2.04
CA SER A 53 12.32 7.08 -0.79
C SER A 53 13.60 7.40 -0.05
N TYR A 54 13.57 8.41 0.81
CA TYR A 54 14.71 8.74 1.66
C TYR A 54 14.59 8.01 3.00
N VAL A 55 15.61 7.25 3.36
CA VAL A 55 15.67 6.51 4.63
C VAL A 55 16.80 7.07 5.49
N VAL A 56 16.52 7.31 6.77
CA VAL A 56 17.51 7.74 7.74
C VAL A 56 18.25 6.51 8.27
N ARG A 57 19.55 6.41 7.99
CA ARG A 57 20.43 5.34 8.51
C ARG A 57 21.77 5.95 8.89
N ASN A 58 22.25 5.62 10.10
CA ASN A 58 23.54 6.08 10.62
C ASN A 58 23.72 7.61 10.59
N GLY A 59 22.70 8.41 10.96
CA GLY A 59 22.80 9.88 10.93
C GLY A 59 22.65 10.51 9.55
N HIS A 60 22.47 9.70 8.50
CA HIS A 60 22.44 10.19 7.13
C HIS A 60 21.13 9.85 6.42
N LEU A 61 20.71 10.77 5.55
CA LEU A 61 19.59 10.56 4.65
C LEU A 61 20.07 9.86 3.38
N ASN A 62 19.61 8.63 3.17
CA ASN A 62 20.02 7.79 2.04
C ASN A 62 18.84 7.56 1.10
N GLU A 63 19.06 7.67 -0.21
CA GLU A 63 18.04 7.30 -1.19
C GLU A 63 18.00 5.77 -1.34
N GLU A 64 16.82 5.19 -1.16
CA GLU A 64 16.59 3.75 -1.24
C GLU A 64 15.39 3.42 -2.11
N GLU A 65 15.40 2.23 -2.71
CA GLU A 65 14.21 1.71 -3.39
C GLU A 65 13.17 1.25 -2.38
N TRP A 66 11.89 1.41 -2.71
CA TRP A 66 10.79 0.94 -1.86
C TRP A 66 10.88 -0.57 -1.57
N SER A 67 11.44 -1.35 -2.50
CA SER A 67 11.74 -2.77 -2.32
C SER A 67 12.77 -3.08 -1.22
N ASN A 68 13.60 -2.10 -0.83
CA ASN A 68 14.66 -2.23 0.17
C ASN A 68 14.29 -1.64 1.54
N VAL A 69 13.16 -0.95 1.65
CA VAL A 69 12.63 -0.41 2.91
C VAL A 69 12.20 -1.56 3.82
N ARG A 70 12.61 -1.51 5.09
CA ARG A 70 12.33 -2.54 6.10
C ARG A 70 11.53 -1.98 7.27
N VAL A 71 10.84 -2.86 7.99
CA VAL A 71 10.17 -2.49 9.25
C VAL A 71 11.21 -1.95 10.22
N GLY A 72 10.94 -0.79 10.82
CA GLY A 72 11.85 -0.07 11.70
C GLY A 72 12.75 0.96 11.01
N ASP A 73 12.78 1.00 9.67
CA ASP A 73 13.40 2.11 8.96
C ASP A 73 12.62 3.41 9.18
N VAL A 74 13.33 4.52 9.43
CA VAL A 74 12.72 5.85 9.44
C VAL A 74 12.79 6.44 8.04
N ILE A 75 11.64 6.83 7.50
CA ILE A 75 11.52 7.35 6.14
C ILE A 75 11.22 8.84 6.19
N ARG A 76 12.02 9.65 5.48
CA ARG A 76 11.68 11.04 5.19
C ARG A 76 10.84 11.10 3.93
N MET A 77 9.66 11.67 4.06
CA MET A 77 8.78 11.94 2.93
C MET A 77 8.91 13.39 2.49
N MET A 78 8.56 13.66 1.23
CA MET A 78 8.42 15.02 0.72
C MET A 78 6.97 15.28 0.32
N SER A 79 6.59 16.55 0.27
CA SER A 79 5.27 16.96 -0.22
C SER A 79 4.92 16.32 -1.57
N ASN A 80 3.65 15.95 -1.74
CA ASN A 80 3.08 15.30 -2.93
C ASN A 80 3.69 13.94 -3.29
N GLN A 81 4.31 13.25 -2.33
CA GLN A 81 4.78 11.88 -2.51
C GLN A 81 3.81 10.85 -1.92
N PHE A 82 3.77 9.68 -2.54
CA PHE A 82 3.06 8.53 -2.00
C PHE A 82 3.78 7.97 -0.78
N VAL A 83 3.01 7.57 0.24
CA VAL A 83 3.53 6.84 1.39
C VAL A 83 3.94 5.43 0.96
N ALA A 84 5.20 5.07 1.21
CA ALA A 84 5.79 3.81 0.75
C ALA A 84 5.29 2.57 1.52
N ALA A 85 4.99 2.73 2.81
CA ALA A 85 4.54 1.69 3.74
C ALA A 85 3.56 2.29 4.76
N ASP A 86 3.06 1.50 5.70
CA ASP A 86 2.31 2.05 6.83
C ASP A 86 3.31 2.63 7.85
N LEU A 87 3.21 3.93 8.14
CA LEU A 87 4.21 4.67 8.92
C LEU A 87 3.60 5.28 10.18
N LEU A 88 4.35 5.26 11.28
CA LEU A 88 4.10 6.13 12.42
C LEU A 88 4.68 7.52 12.14
N LEU A 89 3.87 8.56 12.27
CA LEU A 89 4.33 9.94 12.14
C LEU A 89 5.15 10.33 13.37
N LEU A 90 6.45 10.53 13.19
CA LEU A 90 7.36 10.95 14.27
C LEU A 90 7.41 12.47 14.40
N SER A 91 7.61 13.17 13.29
CA SER A 91 7.71 14.63 13.20
C SER A 91 7.28 15.09 11.80
N THR A 92 7.05 16.40 11.66
CA THR A 92 6.53 17.04 10.43
C THR A 92 7.02 18.48 10.37
N SER A 93 7.11 19.03 9.16
CA SER A 93 7.48 20.43 8.96
C SER A 93 6.44 21.45 9.43
N GLU A 94 5.19 21.01 9.63
CA GLU A 94 4.10 21.94 9.97
C GLU A 94 4.04 22.24 11.48
N PRO A 95 3.55 23.43 11.85
CA PRO A 95 3.32 23.79 13.25
C PRO A 95 2.40 22.78 13.95
N HIS A 96 2.57 22.64 15.27
CA HIS A 96 1.75 21.76 16.13
C HIS A 96 1.88 20.26 15.82
N GLY A 97 2.86 19.84 15.02
CA GLY A 97 3.13 18.42 14.79
C GLY A 97 2.06 17.72 13.94
N ILE A 98 1.34 18.45 13.09
CA ILE A 98 0.31 17.88 12.20
C ILE A 98 0.79 17.75 10.75
N CYS A 99 0.24 16.81 9.99
CA CYS A 99 0.42 16.75 8.55
C CYS A 99 -0.91 16.43 7.87
N TYR A 100 -0.98 16.65 6.56
CA TYR A 100 -2.18 16.36 5.78
C TYR A 100 -1.94 15.25 4.78
N ILE A 101 -2.91 14.34 4.68
CA ILE A 101 -2.87 13.26 3.71
C ILE A 101 -4.14 13.23 2.87
N GLU A 102 -3.98 12.83 1.61
CA GLU A 102 -5.07 12.49 0.71
C GLU A 102 -5.18 10.97 0.62
N THR A 103 -6.40 10.44 0.76
CA THR A 103 -6.69 8.99 0.78
C THR A 103 -7.49 8.50 -0.42
N MET A 104 -7.59 9.30 -1.49
CA MET A 104 -8.40 8.99 -2.67
C MET A 104 -8.11 7.61 -3.27
N GLU A 105 -6.87 7.14 -3.25
CA GLU A 105 -6.48 5.79 -3.74
C GLU A 105 -6.90 4.65 -2.80
N LEU A 106 -7.24 4.93 -1.54
CA LEU A 106 -7.60 3.94 -0.53
C LEU A 106 -9.11 3.79 -0.33
N ASP A 107 -9.80 4.92 -0.14
CA ASP A 107 -11.23 4.96 0.19
C ASP A 107 -12.07 5.79 -0.79
N GLY A 108 -11.44 6.44 -1.78
CA GLY A 108 -12.12 7.29 -2.75
C GLY A 108 -12.52 8.67 -2.20
N GLU A 109 -12.12 9.02 -0.98
CA GLU A 109 -12.40 10.33 -0.40
C GLU A 109 -11.41 11.38 -0.93
N THR A 110 -11.94 12.54 -1.34
CA THR A 110 -11.14 13.66 -1.87
C THR A 110 -10.73 14.67 -0.80
N ASN A 111 -11.26 14.53 0.41
CA ASN A 111 -10.95 15.42 1.52
C ASN A 111 -9.58 15.09 2.11
N LEU A 112 -8.87 16.12 2.53
CA LEU A 112 -7.64 15.95 3.30
C LEU A 112 -7.97 15.45 4.71
N LYS A 113 -7.23 14.46 5.16
CA LYS A 113 -7.25 13.98 6.55
C LYS A 113 -6.03 14.53 7.28
N THR A 114 -6.22 14.98 8.50
CA THR A 114 -5.13 15.45 9.36
C THR A 114 -4.58 14.27 10.16
N ARG A 115 -3.25 14.19 10.26
CA ARG A 115 -2.54 13.25 11.13
C ARG A 115 -1.61 14.02 12.05
N GLY A 116 -1.38 13.53 13.25
CA GLY A 116 -0.59 14.20 14.28
C GLY A 116 0.52 13.31 14.82
N ALA A 117 1.73 13.86 14.90
CA ALA A 117 2.83 13.26 15.63
C ALA A 117 2.51 13.21 17.13
N LEU A 118 3.11 12.26 17.84
CA LEU A 118 3.12 12.32 19.30
C LEU A 118 3.93 13.54 19.74
N PRO A 119 3.49 14.32 20.74
CA PRO A 119 4.24 15.49 21.22
C PRO A 119 5.70 15.16 21.53
N GLU A 120 5.95 13.98 22.11
CA GLU A 120 7.25 13.53 22.55
C GLU A 120 8.19 13.23 21.37
N THR A 121 7.65 12.76 20.23
CA THR A 121 8.46 12.52 19.02
C THR A 121 8.56 13.76 18.14
N ALA A 122 7.56 14.65 18.20
CA ALA A 122 7.47 15.85 17.36
C ALA A 122 8.64 16.81 17.61
N GLU A 123 9.15 16.86 18.84
CA GLU A 123 10.29 17.70 19.23
C GLU A 123 11.58 17.39 18.45
N MET A 124 11.75 16.15 17.94
CA MET A 124 12.92 15.79 17.13
C MET A 124 13.01 16.58 15.82
N GLY A 125 11.87 17.05 15.29
CA GLY A 125 11.84 17.87 14.07
C GLY A 125 12.55 17.21 12.89
N ASP A 126 13.46 17.96 12.24
CA ASP A 126 14.32 17.49 11.13
C ASP A 126 15.76 17.17 11.59
N ASN A 127 15.98 16.99 12.90
CA ASN A 127 17.30 16.69 13.42
C ASN A 127 17.64 15.20 13.18
N LEU A 128 18.49 14.94 12.18
CA LEU A 128 18.90 13.57 11.84
C LEU A 128 19.63 12.84 12.96
N ASP A 129 20.33 13.57 13.85
CA ASP A 129 21.02 12.97 14.99
C ASP A 129 20.01 12.47 16.04
N ASP A 130 19.00 13.28 16.37
CA ASP A 130 17.94 12.89 17.31
C ASP A 130 17.12 11.73 16.75
N ILE A 131 16.76 11.79 15.47
CA ILE A 131 16.04 10.73 14.77
C ILE A 131 16.87 9.44 14.72
N SER A 132 18.18 9.52 14.49
CA SER A 132 19.03 8.33 14.43
C SER A 132 19.26 7.68 15.80
N ASN A 133 19.16 8.47 16.87
CA ASN A 133 19.24 8.00 18.25
C ASN A 133 17.87 7.58 18.82
N PHE A 134 16.78 7.77 18.06
CA PHE A 134 15.46 7.34 18.47
C PHE A 134 15.38 5.81 18.55
N HIS A 135 15.20 5.31 19.77
CA HIS A 135 15.06 3.88 20.04
C HIS A 135 13.75 3.60 20.78
N GLY A 136 12.67 3.43 20.01
CA GLY A 136 11.35 3.08 20.50
C GLY A 136 10.85 1.73 19.96
N GLU A 137 9.95 1.10 20.70
CA GLU A 137 9.27 -0.13 20.30
C GLU A 137 7.78 0.17 20.04
N ILE A 138 7.27 -0.26 18.88
CA ILE A 138 5.85 -0.11 18.56
C ILE A 138 5.17 -1.46 18.75
N VAL A 139 4.15 -1.50 19.61
CA VAL A 139 3.29 -2.67 19.83
C VAL A 139 1.90 -2.33 19.29
N CYS A 140 1.43 -3.07 18.29
CA CYS A 140 0.15 -2.80 17.64
C CYS A 140 -0.64 -4.08 17.35
N GLU A 141 -1.88 -3.90 16.91
CA GLU A 141 -2.74 -5.00 16.48
C GLU A 141 -2.21 -5.72 15.22
N ALA A 142 -2.71 -6.94 14.99
CA ALA A 142 -2.36 -7.70 13.79
C ALA A 142 -2.88 -7.00 12.51
N PRO A 143 -2.17 -7.15 11.37
CA PRO A 143 -2.59 -6.57 10.10
C PRO A 143 -4.02 -6.96 9.75
N ASN A 144 -4.83 -5.96 9.40
CA ASN A 144 -6.23 -6.13 9.06
C ASN A 144 -6.67 -5.09 8.02
N ASN A 145 -7.89 -5.25 7.48
CA ASN A 145 -8.39 -4.42 6.37
C ASN A 145 -9.19 -3.18 6.82
N ASN A 146 -9.22 -2.85 8.12
CA ASN A 146 -9.97 -1.72 8.63
C ASN A 146 -9.11 -0.45 8.63
N LEU A 147 -9.21 0.35 7.56
CA LEU A 147 -8.44 1.59 7.38
C LEU A 147 -8.81 2.71 8.37
N ASN A 148 -9.95 2.59 9.06
CA ASN A 148 -10.45 3.62 9.97
C ASN A 148 -10.06 3.38 11.43
N LYS A 149 -9.48 2.22 11.73
CA LYS A 149 -9.10 1.83 13.09
C LYS A 149 -7.64 1.38 13.08
N PHE A 150 -6.88 2.00 13.97
CA PHE A 150 -5.56 1.53 14.34
C PHE A 150 -5.46 1.58 15.86
N GLN A 151 -4.97 0.51 16.48
CA GLN A 151 -4.70 0.47 17.90
C GLN A 151 -3.29 -0.06 18.17
N GLY A 152 -2.47 0.79 18.78
CA GLY A 152 -1.14 0.43 19.25
C GLY A 152 -0.63 1.35 20.34
N LYS A 153 0.63 1.15 20.69
CA LYS A 153 1.38 2.00 21.60
C LYS A 153 2.84 2.07 21.19
N LEU A 154 3.46 3.23 21.40
CA LEU A 154 4.89 3.43 21.35
C LEU A 154 5.45 3.31 22.76
N ILE A 155 6.41 2.43 22.96
CA ILE A 155 7.19 2.30 24.18
C ILE A 155 8.51 3.02 23.93
N TRP A 156 8.74 4.14 24.61
CA TRP A 156 9.94 4.95 24.43
C TRP A 156 10.39 5.57 25.74
N GLN A 157 11.68 5.49 26.04
CA GLN A 157 12.29 5.99 27.28
C GLN A 157 11.56 5.54 28.56
N GLY A 158 11.09 4.28 28.60
CA GLY A 158 10.36 3.71 29.73
C GLY A 158 8.91 4.18 29.90
N HIS A 159 8.39 4.98 28.95
CA HIS A 159 7.01 5.46 28.93
C HIS A 159 6.22 4.81 27.80
N GLU A 160 4.91 4.69 27.98
CA GLU A 160 4.00 4.19 26.95
C GLU A 160 3.11 5.32 26.43
N TYR A 161 3.11 5.50 25.11
CA TYR A 161 2.31 6.51 24.41
C TYR A 161 1.28 5.81 23.52
N PRO A 162 -0.02 6.11 23.66
CA PRO A 162 -1.04 5.50 22.82
C PRO A 162 -0.89 5.96 21.36
N VAL A 163 -0.98 5.01 20.43
CA VAL A 163 -0.93 5.26 18.99
C VAL A 163 -2.28 4.87 18.40
N THR A 164 -2.95 5.81 17.74
CA THR A 164 -4.24 5.60 17.09
C THR A 164 -4.12 5.86 15.60
N ASN A 165 -5.26 5.78 14.88
CA ASN A 165 -5.32 6.09 13.46
C ASN A 165 -4.78 7.49 13.16
N ASP A 166 -4.93 8.44 14.09
CA ASP A 166 -4.51 9.83 13.91
C ASP A 166 -2.99 9.99 13.85
N ASN A 167 -2.22 8.99 14.30
CA ASN A 167 -0.76 9.03 14.28
C ASN A 167 -0.15 8.27 13.10
N ILE A 168 -0.95 7.56 12.30
CA ILE A 168 -0.47 6.65 11.25
C ILE A 168 -0.74 7.20 9.85
N LEU A 169 0.24 7.06 8.97
CA LEU A 169 0.12 7.28 7.53
C LEU A 169 0.05 5.92 6.83
N LEU A 170 -1.06 5.61 6.18
CA LEU A 170 -1.22 4.33 5.48
C LEU A 170 -0.55 4.37 4.12
N ARG A 171 0.00 3.23 3.69
CA ARG A 171 0.57 3.05 2.36
C ARG A 171 -0.44 3.45 1.28
N GLY A 172 0.02 4.20 0.29
CA GLY A 172 -0.83 4.64 -0.82
C GLY A 172 -1.55 5.98 -0.59
N CYS A 173 -1.54 6.51 0.64
CA CYS A 173 -1.89 7.92 0.85
C CYS A 173 -0.86 8.83 0.15
N ILE A 174 -1.25 10.08 -0.10
CA ILE A 174 -0.34 11.11 -0.61
C ILE A 174 -0.17 12.18 0.46
N LEU A 175 1.08 12.49 0.83
CA LEU A 175 1.37 13.62 1.72
C LEU A 175 1.07 14.93 0.99
N LYS A 176 0.27 15.81 1.60
CA LYS A 176 -0.18 17.08 1.01
C LYS A 176 0.08 18.21 1.99
N ASN A 177 0.28 19.42 1.45
CA ASN A 177 0.35 20.66 2.23
C ASN A 177 1.34 20.61 3.43
N THR A 178 2.36 19.76 3.32
CA THR A 178 3.42 19.55 4.30
C THR A 178 4.73 19.42 3.53
N ARG A 179 5.81 20.09 3.95
CA ARG A 179 7.09 20.08 3.22
C ARG A 179 7.78 18.72 3.32
N TRP A 180 7.84 18.17 4.54
CA TRP A 180 8.38 16.86 4.87
C TRP A 180 7.65 16.25 6.07
#